data_AF-A0A7C8ZAS2-F1
#
_entry.id   AF-A0A7C8ZAS2-F1
#
_cell.length_a   1.000
_cell.length_b   1.000
_cell.length_c   1.000
_cell.angle_alpha   90.00
_cell.angle_beta   90.00
_cell.angle_gamma   90.00
#
_symmetry.space_group_name_H-M   'P 1'
#
loop_
_entity.id
_entity.type
_entity.pdbx_description
1 polymer ?
#
loop_
_entity_poly.entity_id
_entity_poly.type
_entity_poly.pdbx_seq_one_letter_code
_entity_poly.pdbx_strand_id
1 'polypeptide(L)'
;PAEVPTPSQCFNMQTLCLLGKPWGEAIPLAIVMSKTRKDWNFVKGQIDYVELGNGWIMFRFSNLHDINLVWNGRPWHVSGLNLVLRRWEPLFDPFSATIQRIDQWIKITRLPLELWE
;
A
#
# COMPACT_ATOMS: atom_id res chain seq x y z
N PRO A 1 26.23 3.17 3.02
CA PRO A 1 25.86 2.23 1.94
C PRO A 1 24.67 1.39 2.39
N ALA A 2 23.56 1.40 1.65
CA ALA A 2 22.42 0.53 1.96
C ALA A 2 22.88 -0.94 1.77
N GLU A 3 22.86 -1.70 2.84
CA GLU A 3 23.24 -3.11 2.85
C GLU A 3 22.26 -3.89 1.96
N VAL A 4 22.78 -4.65 0.99
CA VAL A 4 21.96 -5.43 0.06
C VAL A 4 21.29 -6.56 0.85
N PRO A 5 19.95 -6.67 0.85
CA PRO A 5 19.27 -7.70 1.61
C PRO A 5 19.62 -9.11 1.11
N THR A 6 19.84 -10.02 2.06
CA THR A 6 20.13 -11.43 1.78
C THR A 6 18.92 -12.15 1.16
N PRO A 7 19.08 -13.28 0.43
CA PRO A 7 17.96 -13.99 -0.22
C PRO A 7 16.81 -14.37 0.72
N SER A 8 17.13 -14.78 1.96
CA SER A 8 16.14 -15.10 3.00
C SER A 8 15.37 -13.86 3.46
N GLN A 9 16.04 -12.71 3.55
CA GLN A 9 15.39 -11.42 3.86
C GLN A 9 14.51 -10.97 2.69
N CYS A 10 14.95 -11.15 1.43
CA CYS A 10 14.14 -10.85 0.24
C CYS A 10 12.85 -11.66 0.20
N PHE A 11 12.90 -12.97 0.52
CA PHE A 11 11.71 -13.82 0.57
C PHE A 11 10.70 -13.36 1.65
N ASN A 12 11.21 -13.03 2.84
CA ASN A 12 10.36 -12.51 3.92
C ASN A 12 9.74 -11.15 3.58
N MET A 13 10.45 -10.29 2.83
CA MET A 13 9.92 -9.00 2.38
C MET A 13 8.80 -9.15 1.35
N GLN A 14 8.84 -10.16 0.47
CA GLN A 14 7.76 -10.40 -0.51
C GLN A 14 6.42 -10.74 0.16
N THR A 15 6.46 -11.40 1.31
CA THR A 15 5.26 -11.93 1.97
C THR A 15 4.69 -11.01 3.05
N LEU A 16 5.54 -10.17 3.67
CA LEU A 16 5.18 -9.33 4.81
C LEU A 16 5.26 -7.82 4.55
N CYS A 17 5.64 -7.38 3.34
CA CYS A 17 5.69 -5.96 3.01
C CYS A 17 4.69 -5.57 1.92
N LEU A 18 4.10 -4.39 2.10
CA LEU A 18 3.36 -3.66 1.08
C LEU A 18 4.05 -2.35 0.75
N LEU A 19 4.00 -1.96 -0.51
CA LEU A 19 4.36 -0.63 -0.98
C LEU A 19 3.09 0.19 -1.10
N GLY A 20 3.11 1.42 -0.58
CA GLY A 20 2.00 2.35 -0.62
C GLY A 20 2.39 3.66 -1.25
N LYS A 21 1.49 4.24 -2.05
CA LYS A 21 1.64 5.60 -2.56
C LYS A 21 0.26 6.27 -2.71
N PRO A 22 0.06 7.47 -2.14
CA PRO A 22 -1.11 8.28 -2.44
C PRO A 22 -1.16 8.60 -3.94
N TRP A 23 -2.33 8.43 -4.56
CA TRP A 23 -2.56 8.85 -5.94
C TRP A 23 -2.73 10.37 -5.98
N GLY A 24 -1.64 11.09 -6.22
CA GLY A 24 -1.60 12.53 -6.26
C GLY A 24 -0.34 13.08 -5.62
N GLU A 25 -0.47 14.20 -4.91
CA GLU A 25 0.64 14.81 -4.17
C GLU A 25 1.13 13.91 -3.03
N ALA A 26 2.44 14.00 -2.75
CA ALA A 26 3.04 13.28 -1.63
C ALA A 26 2.43 13.80 -0.32
N ILE A 27 2.03 12.86 0.53
CA ILE A 27 1.50 13.16 1.86
C ILE A 27 2.60 12.88 2.89
N PRO A 28 2.84 13.79 3.86
CA PRO A 28 3.78 13.55 4.95
C PRO A 28 3.56 12.20 5.65
N LEU A 29 4.64 11.47 5.89
CA LEU A 29 4.60 10.12 6.48
C LEU A 29 3.78 10.07 7.78
N ALA A 30 3.91 11.10 8.63
CA ALA A 30 3.18 11.18 9.90
C ALA A 30 1.65 11.16 9.73
N ILE A 31 1.13 11.82 8.67
CA ILE A 31 -0.30 11.85 8.36
C ILE A 31 -0.75 10.48 7.87
N VAL A 32 0.04 9.85 6.99
CA VAL A 32 -0.23 8.48 6.51
C VAL A 32 -0.27 7.53 7.70
N MET A 33 0.75 7.55 8.58
CA MET A 33 0.83 6.71 9.77
C MET A 33 -0.37 6.90 10.71
N SER A 34 -0.77 8.15 10.99
CA SER A 34 -1.91 8.43 11.85
C SER A 34 -3.20 7.87 11.27
N LYS A 35 -3.43 8.08 9.97
CA LYS A 35 -4.63 7.61 9.27
C LYS A 35 -4.67 6.08 9.19
N THR A 36 -3.59 5.44 8.75
CA THR A 36 -3.54 3.97 8.60
C THR A 36 -3.62 3.26 9.94
N ARG A 37 -3.04 3.80 11.03
CA ARG A 37 -3.24 3.23 12.38
C ARG A 37 -4.70 3.26 12.82
N LYS A 38 -5.43 4.31 12.45
CA LYS A 38 -6.86 4.43 12.77
C LYS A 38 -7.72 3.51 11.92
N ASP A 39 -7.46 3.46 10.61
CA ASP A 39 -8.24 2.66 9.65
C ASP A 39 -7.98 1.15 9.81
N TRP A 40 -6.72 0.78 10.05
CA TRP A 40 -6.29 -0.60 10.20
C TRP A 40 -6.31 -1.04 11.68
N ASN A 41 -7.30 -0.57 12.45
CA ASN A 41 -7.44 -0.88 13.89
C ASN A 41 -7.67 -2.38 14.20
N PHE A 42 -7.99 -3.17 13.18
CA PHE A 42 -8.11 -4.63 13.26
C PHE A 42 -6.75 -5.33 13.30
N VAL A 43 -5.67 -4.69 12.81
CA VAL A 43 -4.30 -5.22 12.83
C VAL A 43 -3.86 -5.39 14.29
N LYS A 44 -3.37 -6.58 14.63
CA LYS A 44 -2.90 -6.90 15.99
C LYS A 44 -1.39 -6.79 16.14
N GLY A 45 -0.68 -6.99 15.03
CA GLY A 45 0.77 -6.89 14.95
C GLY A 45 1.29 -5.45 14.86
N GLN A 46 2.62 -5.33 14.94
CA GLN A 46 3.29 -4.08 14.65
C GLN A 46 3.36 -3.86 13.13
N ILE A 47 3.21 -2.60 12.73
CA ILE A 47 3.49 -2.13 11.38
C ILE A 47 4.62 -1.13 11.46
N ASP A 48 5.73 -1.42 10.78
CA ASP A 48 6.80 -0.45 10.57
C ASP A 48 6.59 0.29 9.25
N TYR A 49 6.91 1.58 9.27
CA TYR A 49 6.71 2.50 8.16
C TYR A 49 8.07 3.00 7.72
N VAL A 50 8.42 2.81 6.44
CA VAL A 50 9.69 3.26 5.88
C VAL A 50 9.40 4.12 4.66
N GLU A 51 9.82 5.39 4.69
CA GLU A 51 9.74 6.26 3.52
C GLU A 51 10.81 5.87 2.51
N LEU A 52 10.40 5.62 1.26
CA LEU A 52 11.30 5.22 0.16
C LEU A 52 11.66 6.40 -0.76
N GLY A 53 10.95 7.53 -0.63
CA GLY A 53 11.07 8.69 -1.51
C GLY A 53 10.04 8.67 -2.65
N ASN A 54 9.91 9.81 -3.35
CA ASN A 54 8.91 10.02 -4.40
C ASN A 54 7.47 9.67 -3.95
N GLY A 55 7.12 9.92 -2.69
CA GLY A 55 5.82 9.60 -2.10
C GLY A 55 5.54 8.11 -1.86
N TRP A 56 6.53 7.22 -2.08
CA TRP A 56 6.41 5.80 -1.77
C TRP A 56 6.75 5.52 -0.30
N ILE A 57 5.94 4.66 0.30
CA ILE A 57 6.05 4.23 1.68
C ILE A 57 6.01 2.70 1.72
N MET A 58 6.93 2.06 2.42
CA MET A 58 6.86 0.64 2.73
C MET A 58 6.16 0.43 4.07
N PHE A 59 5.15 -0.43 4.08
CA PHE A 59 4.53 -0.97 5.28
C PHE A 59 5.05 -2.38 5.51
N ARG A 60 5.70 -2.62 6.65
CA ARG A 60 6.22 -3.93 7.03
C ARG A 60 5.40 -4.47 8.19
N PHE A 61 4.72 -5.59 7.96
CA PHE A 61 3.84 -6.23 8.94
C PHE A 61 4.60 -7.29 9.71
N SER A 62 4.26 -7.48 10.99
CA SER A 62 4.86 -8.54 11.79
C SER A 62 4.32 -9.94 11.46
N ASN A 63 3.17 -10.06 10.78
CA ASN A 63 2.57 -11.34 10.42
C ASN A 63 1.77 -11.29 9.12
N LEU A 64 1.58 -12.47 8.53
CA LEU A 64 0.92 -12.66 7.24
C LEU A 64 -0.61 -12.42 7.29
N HIS A 65 -1.23 -12.62 8.45
CA HIS A 65 -2.66 -12.44 8.61
C HIS A 65 -3.05 -10.96 8.46
N ASP A 66 -2.33 -10.08 9.16
CA ASP A 66 -2.58 -8.63 9.15
C ASP A 66 -2.35 -8.01 7.77
N ILE A 67 -1.28 -8.39 7.06
CA ILE A 67 -1.04 -7.92 5.69
C ILE A 67 -2.17 -8.37 4.74
N ASN A 68 -2.69 -9.60 4.89
CA ASN A 68 -3.78 -10.08 4.06
C ASN A 68 -5.10 -9.35 4.36
N LEU A 69 -5.37 -9.02 5.63
CA LEU A 69 -6.53 -8.19 5.99
C LEU A 69 -6.42 -6.78 5.37
N VAL A 70 -5.26 -6.13 5.48
CA VAL A 70 -5.03 -4.81 4.86
C VAL A 70 -5.10 -4.89 3.33
N TRP A 71 -4.51 -5.93 2.74
CA TRP A 71 -4.53 -6.15 1.29
C TRP A 71 -5.94 -6.41 0.77
N ASN A 72 -6.77 -7.16 1.48
CA ASN A 72 -8.13 -7.47 1.03
C ASN A 72 -9.13 -6.37 1.40
N GLY A 73 -8.82 -5.54 2.40
CA GLY A 73 -9.68 -4.41 2.82
C GLY A 73 -9.56 -3.14 1.98
N ARG A 74 -8.77 -3.15 0.89
CA ARG A 74 -8.74 -2.05 -0.08
C ARG A 74 -10.14 -1.77 -0.64
N PRO A 75 -10.49 -0.51 -1.00
CA PRO A 75 -9.60 0.65 -1.14
C PRO A 75 -9.31 1.38 0.18
N TRP A 76 -8.11 1.97 0.28
CA TRP A 76 -7.70 2.82 1.40
C TRP A 76 -7.51 4.27 0.94
N HIS A 77 -7.69 5.22 1.85
CA HIS A 77 -7.62 6.64 1.54
C HIS A 77 -6.92 7.42 2.65
N VAL A 78 -6.08 8.38 2.26
CA VAL A 78 -5.42 9.32 3.18
C VAL A 78 -5.59 10.72 2.63
N SER A 79 -6.09 11.65 3.47
CA SER A 79 -6.36 13.05 3.08
C SER A 79 -7.19 13.21 1.79
N GLY A 80 -8.17 12.34 1.58
CA GLY A 80 -9.02 12.35 0.38
C GLY A 80 -8.38 11.76 -0.89
N LEU A 81 -7.10 11.36 -0.84
CA LEU A 81 -6.42 10.68 -1.93
C LEU A 81 -6.45 9.16 -1.74
N ASN A 82 -6.57 8.42 -2.85
CA ASN A 82 -6.49 6.97 -2.86
C ASN A 82 -5.08 6.53 -2.43
N LEU A 83 -4.96 5.75 -1.37
CA LEU A 83 -3.72 5.08 -1.00
C LEU A 83 -3.63 3.76 -1.77
N VAL A 84 -2.85 3.76 -2.85
CA VAL A 84 -2.65 2.57 -3.67
C VAL A 84 -1.62 1.68 -2.99
N LEU A 85 -2.00 0.43 -2.73
CA LEU A 85 -1.09 -0.59 -2.20
C LEU A 85 -0.68 -1.58 -3.28
N ARG A 86 0.61 -1.95 -3.27
CA ARG A 86 1.23 -3.01 -4.07
C ARG A 86 1.99 -3.99 -3.19
N ARG A 87 2.15 -5.22 -3.63
CA ARG A 87 3.08 -6.16 -2.98
C ARG A 87 4.50 -5.64 -3.19
N TRP A 88 5.38 -5.90 -2.22
CA TRP A 88 6.78 -5.56 -2.38
C TRP A 88 7.41 -6.38 -3.51
N GLU A 89 8.29 -5.73 -4.28
CA GLU A 89 9.02 -6.33 -5.40
C GLU A 89 10.52 -6.17 -5.17
N PRO A 90 11.34 -7.17 -5.53
CA PRO A 90 12.79 -7.04 -5.46
C PRO A 90 13.28 -5.95 -6.42
N LEU A 91 14.33 -5.22 -6.02
CA LEU A 91 14.93 -4.13 -6.81
C LEU A 91 13.95 -2.99 -7.13
N PHE A 92 12.94 -2.79 -6.29
CA PHE A 92 12.02 -1.67 -6.43
C PHE A 92 12.74 -0.33 -6.37
N ASP A 93 12.63 0.46 -7.44
CA ASP A 93 13.11 1.83 -7.50
C ASP A 93 11.92 2.82 -7.42
N PRO A 94 11.80 3.59 -6.32
CA PRO A 94 10.69 4.52 -6.11
C PRO A 94 10.65 5.66 -7.13
N PHE A 95 11.75 5.99 -7.80
CA PHE A 95 11.81 7.09 -8.76
C PHE A 95 11.36 6.69 -10.17
N SER A 96 11.62 5.45 -10.59
CA SER A 96 11.09 4.89 -11.84
C SER A 96 9.70 4.27 -11.69
N ALA A 97 9.34 3.80 -10.48
CA ALA A 97 8.05 3.17 -10.24
C ALA A 97 6.87 4.15 -10.35
N THR A 98 5.98 3.88 -11.30
CA THR A 98 4.75 4.63 -11.54
C THR A 98 3.50 3.81 -11.24
N ILE A 99 2.43 4.50 -10.81
CA ILE A 99 1.14 3.85 -10.62
C ILE A 99 0.39 3.84 -11.96
N GLN A 100 0.64 2.85 -12.80
CA GLN A 100 0.02 2.77 -14.13
C GLN A 100 -1.44 2.28 -14.12
N ARG A 101 -1.79 1.43 -13.15
CA ARG A 101 -3.12 0.82 -13.01
C ARG A 101 -3.46 0.65 -11.53
N ILE A 102 -4.72 0.91 -11.19
CA ILE A 102 -5.29 0.65 -9.88
C ILE A 102 -6.40 -0.37 -10.06
N ASP A 103 -6.24 -1.56 -9.49
CA ASP A 103 -7.31 -2.55 -9.45
C ASP A 103 -8.21 -2.27 -8.24
N GLN A 104 -9.22 -1.42 -8.43
CA GLN A 104 -10.25 -1.11 -7.44
C GLN A 104 -11.62 -1.63 -7.93
N TRP A 105 -12.36 -2.28 -7.03
CA TRP A 105 -13.73 -2.69 -7.28
C TRP A 105 -14.68 -1.51 -7.06
N ILE A 106 -15.20 -0.93 -8.14
CA ILE A 106 -16.19 0.16 -8.06
C ILE A 106 -17.58 -0.46 -8.12
N LYS A 107 -18.39 -0.28 -7.07
CA LYS A 107 -19.81 -0.65 -7.09
C LYS A 107 -20.62 0.53 -7.60
N ILE A 108 -20.98 0.52 -8.88
CA ILE A 108 -21.90 1.52 -9.44
C ILE A 108 -23.32 1.09 -9.11
N THR A 109 -24.01 1.87 -8.27
CA THR A 109 -25.44 1.63 -7.97
C THR A 109 -26.27 2.50 -8.90
N ARG A 110 -27.22 1.89 -9.63
CA ARG A 110 -28.08 2.53 -10.65
C ARG A 110 -27.38 2.91 -11.95
N LEU A 111 -26.61 2.00 -12.55
CA LEU A 111 -26.24 2.16 -13.96
C LEU A 111 -27.54 2.10 -14.79
N PRO A 112 -27.90 3.12 -15.58
CA PRO A 112 -29.00 3.02 -16.52
C PRO A 112 -28.77 1.82 -17.44
N LEU A 113 -29.80 0.99 -17.64
CA LEU A 113 -29.73 -0.20 -18.49
C LEU A 113 -29.30 0.12 -19.93
N GLU A 114 -29.53 1.36 -20.38
CA GLU A 114 -29.18 1.86 -21.71
C GLU A 114 -27.65 1.96 -21.97
N LEU A 115 -26.81 1.80 -20.94
CA LEU A 115 -25.34 1.91 -21.03
C LEU A 115 -24.62 0.56 -21.06
N TRP A 116 -25.34 -0.53 -21.35
CA TRP A 116 -24.76 -1.89 -21.46
C TRP A 116 -24.42 -2.30 -22.91
N GLU A 117 -24.60 -1.44 -23.91
CA GLU A 117 -24.24 -1.76 -25.32
C GLU A 117 -22.75 -1.58 -25.64
#